data_AF-A0A1G3A7U5-F1
#
_entry.id   AF-A0A1G3A7U5-F1
#
_cell.length_a   1.000
_cell.length_b   1.000
_cell.length_c   1.000
_cell.angle_alpha   90.00
_cell.angle_beta   90.00
_cell.angle_gamma   90.00
#
_symmetry.space_group_name_H-M   'P 1'
#
loop_
_entity.id
_entity.type
_entity.pdbx_description
1 polymer ?
#
loop_
_entity_poly.entity_id
_entity_poly.type
_entity_poly.pdbx_seq_one_letter_code
_entity_poly.pdbx_strand_id
1 'polypeptide(L)'
;MARFEFPARGDMPPLTLSWYDGGLKPPRPEELEPGRGMGDVLYIGEKGKMMGHRLIPESAMQSYGRPPKTLPRSPGHDEEWVAACRGGPPAGSNFMDHSGLLTEVCLLGNVAVRAGTKLEWDGPNLKITNDEGANQYLHRECRDGWTL
;
A
#
# COMPACT_ATOMS: atom_id res chain seq x y z
N MET A 1 -8.35 -12.03 3.92
CA MET A 1 -8.10 -10.67 4.43
C MET A 1 -6.75 -10.68 5.12
N ALA A 2 -5.88 -9.72 4.80
CA ALA A 2 -4.62 -9.50 5.53
C ALA A 2 -4.71 -8.17 6.28
N ARG A 3 -4.07 -8.08 7.45
CA ARG A 3 -3.99 -6.85 8.25
C ARG A 3 -2.53 -6.53 8.52
N PHE A 4 -2.13 -5.30 8.24
CA PHE A 4 -0.79 -4.78 8.49
C PHE A 4 -0.88 -3.65 9.51
N GLU A 5 0.06 -3.65 10.46
CA GLU A 5 0.19 -2.61 11.48
C GLU A 5 1.55 -1.95 11.29
N PHE A 6 1.53 -0.72 10.76
CA PHE A 6 2.72 0.10 10.62
C PHE A 6 2.84 1.01 11.83
N PRO A 7 4.00 1.03 12.52
CA PRO A 7 4.23 1.93 13.63
C PRO A 7 4.31 3.38 13.13
N ALA A 8 4.21 4.33 14.06
CA ALA A 8 4.51 5.73 13.77
C ALA A 8 5.95 5.88 13.26
N ARG A 9 6.17 6.82 12.34
CA ARG A 9 7.51 7.09 11.78
C ARG A 9 7.71 8.59 11.54
N GLY A 10 8.59 9.20 12.31
CA GLY A 10 8.77 10.65 12.30
C GLY A 10 7.44 11.35 12.59
N ASP A 11 7.04 12.27 11.72
CA ASP A 11 5.75 13.00 11.83
C ASP A 11 4.55 12.22 11.29
N MET A 12 4.73 10.99 10.78
CA MET A 12 3.64 10.16 10.30
C MET A 12 3.04 9.31 11.44
N PRO A 13 1.72 9.40 11.70
CA PRO A 13 1.06 8.57 12.71
C PRO A 13 1.07 7.08 12.31
N PRO A 14 0.82 6.16 13.25
CA PRO A 14 0.72 4.74 12.94
C PRO A 14 -0.45 4.49 11.98
N LEU A 15 -0.30 3.46 11.13
CA LEU A 15 -1.30 3.11 10.12
C LEU A 15 -1.68 1.64 10.28
N THR A 16 -2.98 1.36 10.36
CA THR A 16 -3.51 0.02 10.15
C THR A 16 -4.04 -0.08 8.72
N LEU A 17 -3.52 -1.02 7.94
CA LEU A 17 -4.00 -1.36 6.61
C LEU A 17 -4.74 -2.69 6.65
N SER A 18 -5.99 -2.71 6.22
CA SER A 18 -6.77 -3.93 6.01
C SER A 18 -6.91 -4.19 4.51
N TRP A 19 -6.35 -5.29 4.04
CA TRP A 19 -6.44 -5.72 2.64
C TRP A 19 -7.49 -6.83 2.50
N TYR A 20 -8.48 -6.58 1.65
CA TYR A 20 -9.53 -7.52 1.31
C TYR A 20 -9.28 -8.06 -0.11
N ASP A 21 -9.37 -9.39 -0.26
CA ASP A 21 -9.16 -10.07 -1.52
C ASP A 21 -10.12 -11.27 -1.63
N GLY A 22 -10.26 -11.85 -2.83
CA GLY A 22 -11.10 -13.01 -3.08
C GLY A 22 -12.60 -12.71 -3.03
N GLY A 23 -13.00 -11.49 -3.40
CA GLY A 23 -14.40 -11.03 -3.36
C GLY A 23 -14.86 -10.53 -1.98
N LEU A 24 -14.02 -10.65 -0.95
CA LEU A 24 -14.26 -10.00 0.34
C LEU A 24 -14.22 -8.48 0.18
N LYS A 25 -15.05 -7.78 0.96
CA LYS A 25 -15.08 -6.32 1.00
C LYS A 25 -15.18 -5.85 2.45
N PRO A 26 -14.65 -4.66 2.77
CA PRO A 26 -14.91 -4.04 4.06
C PRO A 26 -16.41 -3.72 4.20
N PRO A 27 -16.88 -3.46 5.43
CA PRO A 27 -18.19 -2.88 5.65
C PRO A 27 -18.37 -1.60 4.83
N ARG A 28 -19.56 -1.43 4.26
CA ARG A 28 -19.91 -0.20 3.55
C ARG A 28 -19.93 0.96 4.55
N PRO A 29 -19.22 2.08 4.29
CA PRO A 29 -19.35 3.27 5.12
C PRO A 29 -20.78 3.79 5.14
N GLU A 30 -21.27 4.19 6.32
CA GLU A 30 -22.60 4.77 6.48
C GLU A 30 -22.76 6.08 5.69
N GLU A 31 -21.67 6.82 5.55
CA GLU A 31 -21.61 8.08 4.80
C GLU A 31 -21.64 7.90 3.28
N LEU A 32 -21.52 6.67 2.77
CA LEU A 32 -21.51 6.40 1.33
C LEU A 32 -22.94 6.33 0.79
N GLU A 33 -23.28 7.28 -0.08
CA GLU A 33 -24.64 7.52 -0.56
C GLU A 33 -25.30 6.28 -1.17
N PRO A 34 -26.61 6.06 -0.96
CA PRO A 34 -27.34 4.97 -1.61
C PRO A 34 -27.11 4.94 -3.13
N GLY A 35 -26.85 3.75 -3.68
CA GLY A 35 -26.58 3.56 -5.11
C GLY A 35 -25.13 3.82 -5.55
N ARG A 36 -24.31 4.51 -4.75
CA ARG A 36 -22.88 4.67 -5.05
C ARG A 36 -22.10 3.39 -4.73
N GLY A 37 -21.32 2.91 -5.70
CA GLY A 37 -20.46 1.72 -5.52
C GLY A 37 -19.32 1.95 -4.52
N MET A 38 -18.85 0.88 -3.89
CA MET A 38 -17.58 0.87 -3.15
C MET A 38 -16.43 1.03 -4.15
N GLY A 39 -15.47 1.90 -3.85
CA GLY A 39 -14.21 2.00 -4.57
C GLY A 39 -13.15 1.04 -4.02
N ASP A 40 -11.97 1.06 -4.64
CA ASP A 40 -10.88 0.12 -4.33
C ASP A 40 -10.12 0.46 -3.03
N VAL A 41 -10.05 1.74 -2.68
CA VAL A 41 -9.31 2.22 -1.49
C VAL A 41 -10.23 3.08 -0.62
N LEU A 42 -10.34 2.69 0.65
CA LEU A 42 -11.05 3.44 1.68
C LEU A 42 -10.05 3.96 2.72
N TYR A 43 -9.96 5.28 2.85
CA TYR A 43 -9.23 5.93 3.93
C TYR A 43 -10.21 6.27 5.06
N ILE A 44 -9.84 5.93 6.29
CA ILE A 44 -10.62 6.21 7.49
C ILE A 44 -9.81 7.15 8.36
N GLY A 45 -10.28 8.39 8.50
CA GLY A 45 -9.68 9.39 9.37
C GLY A 45 -10.62 9.82 10.49
N GLU A 46 -10.10 10.57 11.44
CA GLU A 46 -10.85 11.07 12.61
C GLU A 46 -12.01 11.99 12.23
N LYS A 47 -11.84 12.78 11.16
CA LYS A 47 -12.80 13.81 10.72
C LYS A 47 -13.68 13.37 9.55
N GLY A 48 -13.49 12.15 9.06
CA GLY A 48 -14.23 11.66 7.90
C GLY A 48 -13.50 10.57 7.14
N LYS A 49 -14.15 10.07 6.10
CA LYS A 49 -13.66 8.97 5.26
C LYS A 49 -13.47 9.46 3.82
N MET A 50 -12.54 8.84 3.11
CA MET A 50 -12.36 9.05 1.67
C MET A 50 -12.47 7.73 0.93
N MET A 51 -13.18 7.76 -0.20
CA MET A 51 -13.20 6.67 -1.16
C MET A 51 -12.37 7.08 -2.38
N GLY A 52 -11.23 6.42 -2.57
CA GLY A 52 -10.21 6.84 -3.53
C GLY A 52 -9.73 8.26 -3.23
N HIS A 53 -9.93 9.18 -4.18
CA HIS A 53 -9.51 10.59 -4.07
C HIS A 53 -10.64 11.54 -3.64
N ARG A 54 -11.80 11.03 -3.19
CA ARG A 54 -12.97 11.84 -2.83
C ARG A 54 -13.37 11.63 -1.38
N LEU A 55 -13.67 12.72 -0.67
CA LEU A 55 -14.39 12.68 0.60
C LEU A 55 -15.77 12.04 0.42
N ILE A 56 -16.24 11.34 1.46
CA ILE A 56 -17.62 10.88 1.58
C ILE A 56 -18.24 11.47 2.86
N PRO A 57 -19.49 11.97 2.81
CA PRO A 57 -20.35 12.09 1.63
C PRO A 57 -19.86 13.18 0.65
N GLU A 58 -20.45 13.22 -0.53
CA GLU A 58 -20.17 14.15 -1.62
C GLU A 58 -20.36 15.61 -1.19
N SER A 59 -21.29 15.90 -0.27
CA SER A 59 -21.45 17.24 0.31
C SER A 59 -20.19 17.71 1.06
N ALA A 60 -19.46 16.80 1.72
CA ALA A 60 -18.18 17.13 2.35
C ALA A 60 -17.11 17.44 1.30
N MET A 61 -17.07 16.68 0.20
CA MET A 61 -16.18 16.95 -0.93
C MET A 61 -16.46 18.31 -1.57
N GLN A 62 -17.74 18.64 -1.79
CA GLN A 62 -18.16 19.93 -2.35
C GLN A 62 -17.80 21.10 -1.42
N SER A 63 -18.01 20.93 -0.12
CA SER A 63 -17.67 21.95 0.88
C SER A 63 -16.17 22.20 0.99
N TYR A 64 -15.36 21.14 0.84
CA TYR A 64 -13.90 21.26 0.82
C TYR A 64 -13.38 21.85 -0.49
N GLY A 65 -13.99 21.50 -1.62
CA GLY A 65 -13.56 21.92 -2.95
C GLY A 65 -12.31 21.17 -3.42
N ARG A 66 -11.34 21.91 -3.98
CA ARG A 66 -10.10 21.31 -4.51
C ARG A 66 -8.94 21.55 -3.54
N PRO A 67 -8.19 20.50 -3.17
CA PRO A 67 -7.00 20.68 -2.34
C PRO A 67 -5.95 21.54 -3.07
N PRO A 68 -5.12 22.29 -2.32
CA PRO A 68 -3.99 23.00 -2.91
C PRO A 68 -3.03 22.02 -3.61
N LYS A 69 -2.40 22.49 -4.69
CA LYS A 69 -1.38 21.71 -5.40
C LYS A 69 -0.06 21.80 -4.63
N THR A 70 0.26 20.78 -3.84
CA THR A 70 1.51 20.72 -3.07
C THR A 70 2.60 19.88 -3.73
N LEU A 71 2.22 19.03 -4.69
CA LEU A 71 3.13 18.15 -5.42
C LEU A 71 3.07 18.43 -6.93
N PRO A 72 4.19 18.27 -7.65
CA PRO A 72 4.20 18.26 -9.11
C PRO A 72 3.17 17.27 -9.65
N ARG A 73 2.58 17.60 -10.81
CA ARG A 73 1.70 16.66 -11.50
C ARG A 73 2.57 15.75 -12.35
N SER A 74 2.32 14.44 -12.23
CA SER A 74 2.93 13.46 -13.13
C SER A 74 2.51 13.78 -14.57
N PRO A 75 3.45 13.83 -15.53
CA PRO A 75 3.11 13.88 -16.94
C PRO A 75 2.54 12.53 -17.45
N GLY A 76 2.65 11.46 -16.65
CA GLY A 76 2.27 10.10 -17.00
C GLY A 76 3.46 9.16 -16.83
N HIS A 77 3.19 7.90 -16.42
CA HIS A 77 4.25 6.93 -16.11
C HIS A 77 5.20 6.62 -17.29
N ASP A 78 4.68 6.59 -18.52
CA ASP A 78 5.48 6.34 -19.72
C ASP A 78 6.43 7.50 -20.01
N GLU A 79 5.94 8.74 -19.87
CA GLU A 79 6.76 9.94 -20.08
C GLU A 79 7.84 10.08 -19.01
N GLU A 80 7.50 9.81 -17.75
CA GLU A 80 8.47 9.76 -16.65
C GLU A 80 9.57 8.72 -16.92
N TRP A 81 9.19 7.53 -17.39
CA TRP A 81 10.13 6.46 -17.71
C TRP A 81 11.07 6.84 -18.86
N VAL A 82 10.53 7.36 -19.97
CA VAL A 82 11.35 7.83 -21.11
C VAL A 82 12.30 8.95 -20.68
N ALA A 83 11.83 9.90 -19.86
CA ALA A 83 12.66 10.98 -19.35
C ALA A 83 13.81 10.46 -18.46
N ALA A 84 13.53 9.52 -17.55
CA ALA A 84 14.53 8.90 -16.70
C ALA A 84 15.61 8.16 -17.53
N CYS A 85 15.20 7.39 -18.55
CA CYS A 85 16.13 6.71 -19.45
C CYS A 85 17.02 7.66 -20.26
N ARG A 86 16.60 8.92 -20.46
CA ARG A 86 17.37 9.96 -21.16
C ARG A 86 18.27 10.78 -20.22
N GLY A 87 18.42 10.37 -18.96
CA GLY A 87 19.22 11.08 -17.95
C GLY A 87 18.46 12.18 -17.21
N GLY A 88 17.14 12.22 -17.33
CA GLY A 88 16.26 13.06 -16.51
C GLY A 88 16.15 12.54 -15.07
N PRO A 89 15.25 13.14 -14.25
CA PRO A 89 15.02 12.67 -12.89
C PRO A 89 14.46 11.23 -12.88
N PRO A 90 14.63 10.50 -11.77
CA PRO A 90 13.99 9.19 -11.59
C PRO A 90 12.46 9.28 -11.76
N ALA A 91 11.86 8.24 -12.35
CA ALA A 91 10.41 8.11 -12.41
C ALA A 91 9.80 8.03 -11.00
N GLY A 92 8.55 8.48 -10.84
CA GLY A 92 7.89 8.50 -9.53
C GLY A 92 7.73 7.12 -8.90
N SER A 93 7.60 6.08 -9.72
CA SER A 93 7.47 4.67 -9.33
C SER A 93 8.79 3.90 -9.41
N ASN A 94 9.93 4.54 -9.10
CA ASN A 94 11.23 3.88 -9.14
C ASN A 94 11.34 2.69 -8.15
N PHE A 95 12.40 1.88 -8.29
CA PHE A 95 12.58 0.67 -7.48
C PHE A 95 12.88 0.95 -6.01
N MET A 96 13.80 1.88 -5.73
CA MET A 96 14.37 2.07 -4.39
C MET A 96 13.40 2.77 -3.44
N ASP A 97 12.73 3.81 -3.92
CA ASP A 97 11.92 4.71 -3.09
C ASP A 97 10.44 4.31 -3.06
N HIS A 98 10.00 3.48 -4.01
CA HIS A 98 8.58 3.17 -4.19
C HIS A 98 8.29 1.68 -4.41
N SER A 99 8.65 1.15 -5.58
CA SER A 99 8.15 -0.15 -6.05
C SER A 99 8.66 -1.33 -5.22
N GLY A 100 9.89 -1.25 -4.70
CA GLY A 100 10.44 -2.26 -3.79
C GLY A 100 9.65 -2.34 -2.48
N LEU A 101 9.44 -1.19 -1.83
CA LEU A 101 8.68 -1.09 -0.57
C LEU A 101 7.22 -1.54 -0.72
N LEU A 102 6.57 -1.14 -1.82
CA LEU A 102 5.19 -1.58 -2.10
C LEU A 102 5.12 -3.09 -2.29
N THR A 103 6.05 -3.64 -3.07
CA THR A 103 6.12 -5.07 -3.36
C THR A 103 6.38 -5.88 -2.09
N GLU A 104 7.27 -5.41 -1.23
CA GLU A 104 7.57 -6.01 0.07
C GLU A 104 6.30 -6.20 0.91
N VAL A 105 5.45 -5.16 1.03
CA VAL A 105 4.18 -5.24 1.76
C VAL A 105 3.26 -6.32 1.16
N CYS A 106 3.09 -6.34 -0.16
CA CYS A 106 2.26 -7.33 -0.84
C CYS A 106 2.77 -8.76 -0.59
N LEU A 107 4.07 -8.99 -0.70
CA LEU A 107 4.69 -10.30 -0.48
C LEU A 107 4.58 -10.76 0.97
N LEU A 108 4.79 -9.86 1.94
CA LEU A 108 4.62 -10.16 3.37
C LEU A 108 3.17 -10.57 3.69
N GLY A 109 2.18 -10.01 2.99
CA GLY A 109 0.80 -10.48 3.07
C GLY A 109 0.66 -11.97 2.74
N ASN A 110 1.29 -12.42 1.65
CA ASN A 110 1.30 -13.83 1.26
C ASN A 110 2.05 -14.70 2.27
N VAL A 111 3.17 -14.22 2.80
CA VAL A 111 3.94 -14.93 3.83
C VAL A 111 3.12 -15.12 5.10
N ALA A 112 2.43 -14.07 5.56
CA ALA A 112 1.54 -14.15 6.72
C ALA A 112 0.37 -15.13 6.49
N VAL A 113 -0.22 -15.15 5.29
CA VAL A 113 -1.26 -16.14 4.93
C VAL A 113 -0.72 -17.58 4.99
N ARG A 114 0.51 -17.82 4.50
CA ARG A 114 1.14 -19.14 4.54
C ARG A 114 1.55 -19.57 5.95
N ALA A 115 2.00 -18.63 6.77
CA ALA A 115 2.38 -18.89 8.15
C ALA A 115 1.15 -19.10 9.07
N GLY A 116 0.02 -18.46 8.75
CA GLY A 116 -1.23 -18.58 9.51
C GLY A 116 -1.20 -17.91 10.89
N THR A 117 -0.20 -17.05 11.15
CA THR A 117 0.00 -16.35 12.42
C THR A 117 0.38 -14.89 12.20
N LYS A 118 0.38 -14.09 13.28
CA LYS A 118 0.93 -12.73 13.26
C LYS A 118 2.44 -12.80 13.13
N LEU A 119 3.00 -12.04 12.20
CA LEU A 119 4.45 -11.94 11.99
C LEU A 119 4.93 -10.55 12.40
N GLU A 120 6.06 -10.50 13.10
CA GLU A 120 6.83 -9.29 13.38
C GLU A 120 7.97 -9.20 12.38
N TRP A 121 8.03 -8.08 11.67
CA TRP A 121 8.91 -7.89 10.52
C TRP A 121 9.97 -6.83 10.80
N ASP A 122 11.23 -7.23 10.67
CA ASP A 122 12.40 -6.35 10.64
C ASP A 122 12.76 -6.06 9.18
N GLY A 123 12.20 -4.97 8.64
CA GLY A 123 12.42 -4.54 7.25
C GLY A 123 13.89 -4.29 6.89
N PRO A 124 14.67 -3.53 7.69
CA PRO A 124 16.08 -3.31 7.42
C PRO A 124 16.92 -4.60 7.29
N ASN A 125 16.61 -5.64 8.07
CA ASN A 125 17.31 -6.92 8.02
C ASN A 125 16.57 -7.99 7.20
N LEU A 126 15.43 -7.64 6.59
CA LEU A 126 14.54 -8.52 5.85
C LEU A 126 14.24 -9.84 6.59
N LYS A 127 13.85 -9.74 7.87
CA LYS A 127 13.70 -10.91 8.74
C LYS A 127 12.40 -10.91 9.55
N ILE A 128 11.79 -12.08 9.67
CA ILE A 128 10.71 -12.33 10.62
C ILE A 128 11.34 -12.68 11.97
N THR A 129 11.01 -11.93 13.01
CA THR A 129 11.68 -12.00 14.32
C THR A 129 10.98 -12.92 15.32
N ASN A 130 9.69 -13.16 15.16
CA ASN A 130 8.86 -13.89 16.12
C ASN A 130 8.50 -15.32 15.68
N ASP A 131 8.86 -15.72 14.45
CA ASP A 131 8.67 -17.07 13.91
C ASP A 131 9.84 -17.40 12.96
N GLU A 132 10.82 -18.17 13.46
CA GLU A 132 11.99 -18.55 12.67
C GLU A 132 11.61 -19.40 11.45
N GLY A 133 10.62 -20.30 11.60
CA GLY A 133 10.16 -21.18 10.55
C GLY A 133 9.52 -20.42 9.38
N ALA A 134 8.83 -19.31 9.64
CA ALA A 134 8.23 -18.48 8.60
C ALA A 134 9.27 -17.81 7.67
N ASN A 135 10.53 -17.66 8.10
CA ASN A 135 11.59 -17.10 7.23
C ASN A 135 11.87 -17.96 5.99
N GLN A 136 11.52 -19.26 6.02
CA GLN A 136 11.63 -20.13 4.85
C GLN A 136 10.79 -19.64 3.65
N TYR A 137 9.78 -18.79 3.89
CA TYR A 137 8.91 -18.26 2.84
C TYR A 137 9.44 -16.98 2.20
N LEU A 138 10.48 -16.36 2.77
CA LEU A 138 11.09 -15.12 2.25
C LEU A 138 12.00 -15.38 1.05
N HIS A 139 12.56 -16.58 0.97
CA HIS A 139 13.48 -16.98 -0.07
C HIS A 139 13.00 -18.24 -0.76
N ARG A 140 13.40 -18.38 -2.02
CA ARG A 140 13.19 -19.60 -2.78
C ARG A 140 14.54 -20.28 -2.95
N GLU A 141 14.58 -21.58 -2.68
CA GLU A 141 15.70 -22.41 -3.11
C GLU A 141 15.74 -22.44 -4.64
N CYS A 142 16.80 -21.86 -5.20
CA CYS A 142 17.06 -21.95 -6.62
C CYS A 142 17.47 -23.38 -6.97
N ARG A 143 17.05 -23.87 -8.14
CA ARG A 143 17.46 -25.19 -8.62
C ARG A 143 18.94 -25.17 -8.96
N ASP A 144 19.60 -26.31 -8.78
CA ASP A 144 21.00 -26.49 -9.15
C ASP A 144 21.28 -25.99 -10.57
N GLY A 145 22.36 -25.19 -10.70
CA GLY A 145 22.76 -24.56 -11.96
C GLY A 145 22.11 -23.21 -12.28
N TRP A 146 21.20 -22.71 -11.45
CA TRP A 146 20.59 -21.38 -11.60
C TRP A 146 20.95 -20.48 -10.42
N THR A 147 21.69 -19.39 -10.67
CA THR A 147 22.03 -18.37 -9.66
C THR A 147 21.49 -17.00 -10.10
N LEU A 148 21.03 -16.21 -9.13
CA LEU A 148 20.62 -14.81 -9.29
C LEU A 148 21.78 -13.86 -9.02
#